data_AF-A0A356F7C3-F1
#
_entry.id   AF-A0A356F7C3-F1
#
_cell.length_a   1.000
_cell.length_b   1.000
_cell.length_c   1.000
_cell.angle_alpha   90.00
_cell.angle_beta   90.00
_cell.angle_gamma   90.00
#
_symmetry.space_group_name_H-M   'P 1'
#
loop_
_entity.id
_entity.type
_entity.pdbx_description
1 polymer ?
#
loop_
_entity_poly.entity_id
_entity_poly.type
_entity_poly.pdbx_seq_one_letter_code
_entity_poly.pdbx_strand_id
1 'polypeptide(L)'
;MEQFRINKAISEYSMLIFGMLEHLDDFKKTKISMTENAEVFTVAESLSLVPQSWNKINNLQYADSYGNMIQLWISPDYSYDNSAVLTLDFYLGGVTKTSDSKNISANFSAKLCMEIYQKIAIPLHAAAWDANIYKSGGGSFIIDGDKACDGEQKCLTNITLAELHSICDACTSSHEVCAIAMHF
;
A
#
# COMPACT_ATOMS: atom_id res chain seq x y z
N MET A 1 20.62 11.70 6.17
CA MET A 1 19.53 12.26 5.34
C MET A 1 18.47 11.22 4.97
N GLU A 2 18.83 9.96 4.73
CA GLU A 2 17.87 8.88 4.42
C GLU A 2 16.76 8.71 5.48
N GLN A 3 17.10 8.59 6.77
CA GLN A 3 16.09 8.42 7.83
C GLN A 3 15.10 9.59 7.89
N PHE A 4 15.54 10.81 7.59
CA PHE A 4 14.65 11.97 7.53
C PHE A 4 13.62 11.83 6.41
N ARG A 5 14.03 11.37 5.22
CA ARG A 5 13.12 11.10 4.09
C ARG A 5 12.10 10.02 4.44
N ILE A 6 12.56 8.92 5.05
CA ILE A 6 11.70 7.82 5.51
C ILE A 6 10.68 8.33 6.53
N ASN A 7 11.11 9.04 7.57
CA ASN A 7 10.19 9.55 8.59
C ASN A 7 9.15 10.49 7.99
N LYS A 8 9.54 11.31 7.01
CA LYS A 8 8.61 12.22 6.34
C LYS A 8 7.63 11.47 5.43
N ALA A 9 8.08 10.47 4.68
CA ALA A 9 7.21 9.58 3.90
C ALA A 9 6.18 8.88 4.80
N ILE A 10 6.61 8.28 5.91
CA ILE A 10 5.71 7.64 6.89
C ILE A 10 4.69 8.64 7.41
N SER A 11 5.11 9.86 7.78
CA SER A 11 4.19 10.89 8.27
C SER A 11 3.13 11.27 7.22
N GLU A 12 3.54 11.43 5.95
CA GLU A 12 2.64 11.75 4.84
C GLU A 12 1.66 10.60 4.56
N TYR A 13 2.14 9.35 4.55
CA TYR A 13 1.29 8.17 4.35
C TYR A 13 0.31 7.96 5.50
N SER A 14 0.75 8.17 6.74
CA SER A 14 -0.12 8.10 7.92
C SER A 14 -1.26 9.13 7.81
N MET A 15 -0.97 10.38 7.44
CA MET A 15 -2.02 11.41 7.27
C MET A 15 -3.03 10.99 6.20
N LEU A 16 -2.56 10.51 5.05
CA LEU A 16 -3.44 10.01 3.99
C LEU A 16 -4.31 8.85 4.48
N ILE A 17 -3.71 7.81 5.07
CA ILE A 17 -4.45 6.63 5.52
C ILE A 17 -5.47 7.01 6.60
N PHE A 18 -5.06 7.69 7.67
CA PHE A 18 -5.97 8.02 8.76
C PHE A 18 -7.14 8.90 8.30
N GLY A 19 -6.86 9.92 7.48
CA GLY A 19 -7.93 10.77 6.93
C GLY A 19 -8.88 10.01 6.01
N MET A 20 -8.38 9.06 5.22
CA MET A 20 -9.23 8.22 4.37
C MET A 20 -10.06 7.21 5.18
N LEU A 21 -9.50 6.67 6.26
CA LEU A 21 -10.21 5.73 7.14
C LEU A 21 -11.39 6.37 7.86
N GLU A 22 -11.37 7.68 8.11
CA GLU A 22 -12.53 8.42 8.65
C GLU A 22 -13.76 8.38 7.71
N HIS A 23 -13.55 8.08 6.43
CA HIS A 23 -14.59 8.01 5.40
C HIS A 23 -14.79 6.59 4.85
N LEU A 24 -14.29 5.57 5.54
CA LEU A 24 -14.28 4.19 5.05
C LEU A 24 -15.67 3.65 4.70
N ASP A 25 -16.69 3.98 5.49
CA ASP A 25 -18.07 3.55 5.25
C ASP A 25 -18.67 4.12 3.96
N ASP A 26 -18.20 5.27 3.50
CA ASP A 26 -18.64 5.85 2.23
C ASP A 26 -17.97 5.16 1.04
N PHE A 27 -16.69 4.80 1.18
CA PHE A 27 -15.98 4.00 0.19
C PHE A 27 -16.60 2.61 0.02
N LYS A 28 -17.06 1.99 1.12
CA LYS A 28 -17.75 0.68 1.11
C LYS A 28 -19.04 0.65 0.30
N LYS A 29 -19.66 1.81 0.03
CA LYS A 29 -20.86 1.93 -0.81
C LYS A 29 -20.53 2.03 -2.30
N THR A 30 -19.27 2.23 -2.66
CA THR A 30 -18.82 2.42 -4.03
C THR A 30 -18.70 1.07 -4.75
N LYS A 31 -19.32 0.96 -5.92
CA LYS A 31 -19.23 -0.24 -6.78
C LYS A 31 -18.27 -0.08 -7.96
N ILE A 32 -17.63 1.08 -8.06
CA ILE A 32 -16.69 1.38 -9.13
C ILE A 32 -15.33 0.80 -8.72
N SER A 33 -14.83 -0.16 -9.49
CA SER A 33 -13.53 -0.81 -9.28
C SER A 33 -12.35 0.10 -9.69
N MET A 34 -11.15 -0.47 -9.81
CA MET A 34 -9.90 0.17 -10.26
C MET A 34 -10.02 0.79 -11.66
N THR A 35 -10.63 1.97 -11.73
CA THR A 35 -10.81 2.74 -12.96
C THR A 35 -10.47 4.18 -12.66
N GLU A 36 -9.94 4.91 -13.65
CA GLU A 36 -9.68 6.34 -13.51
C GLU A 36 -10.95 7.16 -13.23
N ASN A 37 -12.12 6.56 -13.42
CA ASN A 37 -13.44 7.14 -13.13
C ASN A 37 -13.87 6.98 -11.67
N ALA A 38 -13.17 6.15 -10.87
CA ALA A 38 -13.49 5.95 -9.45
C ALA A 38 -13.11 7.17 -8.59
N GLU A 39 -12.21 8.03 -9.09
CA GLU A 39 -11.85 9.32 -8.50
C GLU A 39 -11.53 9.30 -6.99
N VAL A 40 -11.03 8.17 -6.46
CA VAL A 40 -10.78 8.02 -5.01
C VAL A 40 -9.74 9.04 -4.51
N PHE A 41 -8.73 9.34 -5.34
CA PHE A 41 -7.79 10.42 -5.05
C PHE A 41 -8.44 11.81 -5.07
N THR A 42 -9.50 12.05 -5.84
CA THR A 42 -10.22 13.34 -5.82
C THR A 42 -10.82 13.62 -4.44
N VAL A 43 -11.28 12.57 -3.73
CA VAL A 43 -11.72 12.70 -2.34
C VAL A 43 -10.55 13.08 -1.43
N ALA A 44 -9.42 12.38 -1.55
CA ALA A 44 -8.21 12.69 -0.78
C ALA A 44 -7.69 14.12 -1.05
N GLU A 45 -7.74 14.58 -2.31
CA GLU A 45 -7.40 15.96 -2.70
C GLU A 45 -8.35 16.98 -2.06
N SER A 46 -9.67 16.71 -2.11
CA SER A 46 -10.70 17.59 -1.54
C SER A 46 -10.58 17.73 -0.02
N LEU A 47 -10.12 16.68 0.64
CA LEU A 47 -9.84 16.65 2.08
C LEU A 47 -8.45 17.20 2.42
N SER A 48 -7.67 17.65 1.44
CA SER A 48 -6.30 18.13 1.62
C SER A 48 -5.35 17.10 2.26
N LEU A 49 -5.60 15.80 2.02
CA LEU A 49 -4.80 14.68 2.54
C LEU A 49 -3.59 14.37 1.66
N VAL A 50 -3.63 14.74 0.38
CA VAL A 50 -2.51 14.57 -0.55
C VAL A 50 -1.51 15.71 -0.35
N PRO A 51 -0.25 15.43 0.02
CA PRO A 51 0.76 16.48 0.18
C PRO A 51 0.99 17.24 -1.12
N GLN A 52 1.16 18.56 -1.04
CA GLN A 52 1.46 19.41 -2.21
C GLN A 52 2.75 19.04 -2.94
N SER A 53 3.63 18.32 -2.27
CA SER A 53 4.91 17.85 -2.80
C SER A 53 4.78 16.59 -3.67
N TRP A 54 3.59 15.99 -3.72
CA TRP A 54 3.30 14.84 -4.57
C TRP A 54 2.85 15.29 -5.96
N ASN A 55 3.20 14.50 -6.97
CA ASN A 55 2.87 14.76 -8.35
C ASN A 55 1.82 13.76 -8.83
N LYS A 56 0.69 14.25 -9.32
CA LYS A 56 -0.35 13.43 -9.93
C LYS A 56 0.20 12.76 -11.19
N ILE A 57 0.10 11.43 -11.27
CA ILE A 57 0.42 10.65 -12.47
C ILE A 57 -0.87 10.48 -13.29
N ASN A 58 -1.93 10.05 -12.61
CA ASN A 58 -3.29 9.90 -13.13
C ASN A 58 -4.29 9.92 -11.96
N ASN A 59 -5.56 9.59 -12.18
CA ASN A 59 -6.60 9.61 -11.14
C ASN A 59 -6.47 8.50 -10.09
N LEU A 60 -5.62 7.50 -10.32
CA LEU A 60 -5.36 6.39 -9.41
C LEU A 60 -4.01 6.49 -8.71
N GLN A 61 -3.08 7.30 -9.21
CA GLN A 61 -1.67 7.22 -8.82
C GLN A 61 -1.00 8.59 -8.65
N TYR A 62 -0.23 8.70 -7.58
CA TYR A 62 0.65 9.83 -7.29
C TYR A 62 2.09 9.36 -7.09
N ALA A 63 3.05 10.15 -7.56
CA ALA A 63 4.44 10.02 -7.18
C ALA A 63 4.74 10.95 -6.00
N ASP A 64 5.33 10.43 -4.93
CA ASP A 64 5.79 11.27 -3.83
C ASP A 64 7.14 11.95 -4.16
N SER A 65 7.59 12.83 -3.26
CA SER A 65 8.90 13.51 -3.37
C SER A 65 10.11 12.60 -3.14
N TYR A 66 9.90 11.33 -2.80
CA TYR A 66 10.94 10.38 -2.42
C TYR A 66 11.20 9.32 -3.49
N GLY A 67 10.38 9.30 -4.55
CA GLY A 67 10.48 8.38 -5.67
C GLY A 67 9.57 7.16 -5.52
N ASN A 68 8.66 7.13 -4.55
CA ASN A 68 7.65 6.10 -4.41
C ASN A 68 6.40 6.47 -5.20
N MET A 69 5.65 5.46 -5.64
CA MET A 69 4.34 5.65 -6.25
C MET A 69 3.27 5.05 -5.34
N ILE A 70 2.22 5.83 -5.10
CA ILE A 70 1.09 5.48 -4.26
C ILE A 70 -0.12 5.34 -5.16
N GLN A 71 -0.80 4.21 -5.07
CA GLN A 71 -2.05 3.96 -5.78
C GLN A 71 -3.19 3.81 -4.79
N LEU A 72 -4.35 4.37 -5.13
CA LEU A 72 -5.54 4.38 -4.29
C LEU A 72 -6.76 4.00 -5.12
N TRP A 73 -7.50 3.00 -4.70
CA TRP A 73 -8.67 2.49 -5.43
C TRP A 73 -9.60 1.67 -4.53
N ILE A 74 -10.80 1.37 -5.03
CA ILE A 74 -11.77 0.51 -4.35
C ILE A 74 -11.78 -0.87 -5.01
N SER A 75 -11.57 -1.91 -4.21
CA SER A 75 -11.79 -3.30 -4.63
C SER A 75 -13.21 -3.70 -4.23
N PRO A 76 -14.16 -3.82 -5.17
CA PRO A 76 -15.59 -3.97 -4.85
C PRO A 76 -15.97 -5.35 -4.29
N ASP A 77 -15.17 -6.38 -4.57
CA ASP A 77 -15.45 -7.78 -4.24
C ASP A 77 -14.24 -8.39 -3.51
N TYR A 78 -14.01 -7.96 -2.27
CA TYR A 78 -12.86 -8.45 -1.51
C TYR A 78 -13.06 -9.87 -0.99
N SER A 79 -11.99 -10.68 -1.03
CA SER A 79 -12.08 -12.14 -0.92
C SER A 79 -12.63 -12.69 0.40
N TYR A 80 -12.55 -11.92 1.49
CA TYR A 80 -13.01 -12.38 2.81
C TYR A 80 -14.53 -12.40 2.97
N ASP A 81 -15.24 -11.39 2.46
CA ASP A 81 -16.69 -11.24 2.69
C ASP A 81 -17.47 -10.68 1.48
N ASN A 82 -16.81 -10.53 0.32
CA ASN A 82 -17.33 -9.86 -0.88
C ASN A 82 -17.76 -8.41 -0.62
N SER A 83 -17.17 -7.74 0.38
CA SER A 83 -17.37 -6.31 0.59
C SER A 83 -16.42 -5.49 -0.27
N ALA A 84 -16.81 -4.23 -0.53
CA ALA A 84 -15.93 -3.26 -1.11
C ALA A 84 -14.89 -2.81 -0.06
N VAL A 85 -13.60 -2.78 -0.42
CA VAL A 85 -12.52 -2.34 0.47
C VAL A 85 -11.73 -1.20 -0.13
N LEU A 86 -11.28 -0.29 0.73
CA LEU A 86 -10.31 0.74 0.33
C LEU A 86 -8.94 0.09 0.19
N THR A 87 -8.33 0.22 -0.99
CA THR A 87 -7.05 -0.39 -1.31
C THR A 87 -5.98 0.68 -1.51
N LEU A 88 -4.86 0.52 -0.82
CA LEU A 88 -3.67 1.36 -0.96
C LEU A 88 -2.47 0.51 -1.36
N ASP A 89 -1.90 0.79 -2.54
CA ASP A 89 -0.67 0.15 -2.99
C ASP A 89 0.51 1.12 -2.89
N PHE A 90 1.58 0.68 -2.22
CA PHE A 90 2.84 1.40 -2.11
C PHE A 90 3.92 0.73 -2.96
N TYR A 91 4.20 1.30 -4.12
CA TYR A 91 5.31 0.91 -4.98
C TYR A 91 6.56 1.68 -4.55
N LEU A 92 7.31 1.11 -3.60
CA LEU A 92 8.48 1.75 -3.00
C LEU A 92 9.62 1.84 -4.04
N GLY A 93 10.18 3.04 -4.23
CA GLY A 93 11.14 3.31 -5.31
C GLY A 93 10.52 3.40 -6.71
N GLY A 94 9.19 3.36 -6.80
CA GLY A 94 8.43 3.53 -8.04
C GLY A 94 8.50 2.32 -8.95
N VAL A 95 7.94 2.47 -10.16
CA VAL A 95 7.93 1.43 -11.19
C VAL A 95 8.82 1.87 -12.34
N THR A 96 9.82 1.06 -12.65
CA THR A 96 10.77 1.31 -13.75
C THR A 96 10.50 0.34 -14.90
N LYS A 97 10.55 0.84 -16.14
CA LYS A 97 10.52 -0.01 -17.34
C LYS A 97 11.92 -0.46 -17.70
N THR A 98 12.10 -1.77 -17.84
CA THR A 98 13.31 -2.38 -18.41
C THR A 98 13.33 -2.23 -19.94
N SER A 99 14.48 -2.51 -20.56
CA SER A 99 14.63 -2.54 -22.03
C SER A 99 13.61 -3.43 -22.73
N ASP A 100 13.18 -4.51 -22.06
CA ASP A 100 12.24 -5.51 -22.58
C ASP A 100 10.78 -5.12 -22.30
N SER A 101 10.53 -3.85 -21.96
CA SER A 101 9.21 -3.30 -21.57
C SER A 101 8.56 -3.96 -20.36
N LYS A 102 9.31 -4.72 -19.55
CA LYS A 102 8.84 -5.23 -18.26
C LYS A 102 8.93 -4.15 -17.19
N ASN A 103 7.89 -4.02 -16.39
CA ASN A 103 7.87 -3.16 -15.21
C ASN A 103 8.55 -3.88 -14.04
N ILE A 104 9.41 -3.18 -13.32
CA ILE A 104 10.13 -3.68 -12.13
C ILE A 104 10.22 -2.63 -11.03
N SER A 105 10.35 -3.05 -9.79
CA SER A 105 10.64 -2.17 -8.64
C SER A 105 12.14 -2.05 -8.40
N ALA A 106 12.88 -1.49 -9.37
CA ALA A 106 14.35 -1.46 -9.39
C ALA A 106 15.00 -0.80 -8.17
N ASN A 107 14.28 0.15 -7.53
CA ASN A 107 14.78 0.93 -6.40
C ASN A 107 14.02 0.64 -5.10
N PHE A 108 13.44 -0.57 -4.97
CA PHE A 108 12.65 -0.93 -3.80
C PHE A 108 13.44 -0.77 -2.50
N SER A 109 12.85 -0.03 -1.54
CA SER A 109 13.47 0.20 -0.24
C SER A 109 12.92 -0.75 0.81
N ALA A 110 13.66 -1.82 1.11
CA ALA A 110 13.33 -2.73 2.21
C ALA A 110 13.22 -1.99 3.55
N LYS A 111 14.04 -0.96 3.77
CA LYS A 111 14.00 -0.14 4.97
C LYS A 111 12.69 0.64 5.10
N LEU A 112 12.21 1.28 4.02
CA LEU A 112 10.90 1.95 4.05
C LEU A 112 9.76 0.94 4.20
N CYS A 113 9.86 -0.24 3.57
CA CYS A 113 8.90 -1.33 3.76
C CYS A 113 8.78 -1.73 5.23
N MET A 114 9.91 -1.98 5.90
CA MET A 114 9.96 -2.30 7.33
C MET A 114 9.31 -1.22 8.19
N GLU A 115 9.52 0.05 7.84
CA GLU A 115 8.98 1.21 8.57
C GLU A 115 7.47 1.36 8.35
N ILE A 116 6.96 1.09 7.15
CA ILE A 116 5.52 1.04 6.87
C ILE A 116 4.86 -0.05 7.72
N TYR A 117 5.42 -1.25 7.77
CA TYR A 117 4.85 -2.31 8.59
C TYR A 117 4.85 -1.96 10.08
N GLN A 118 5.99 -1.50 10.62
CA GLN A 118 6.12 -1.23 12.05
C GLN A 118 5.32 -0.02 12.53
N LYS A 119 5.20 1.03 11.70
CA LYS A 119 4.59 2.30 12.10
C LYS A 119 3.17 2.51 11.58
N ILE A 120 2.74 1.72 10.59
CA ILE A 120 1.44 1.89 9.95
C ILE A 120 0.66 0.57 10.00
N ALA A 121 1.12 -0.48 9.32
CA ALA A 121 0.33 -1.69 9.14
C ALA A 121 0.05 -2.42 10.47
N ILE A 122 1.09 -2.67 11.28
CA ILE A 122 0.94 -3.32 12.58
C ILE A 122 0.02 -2.52 13.49
N PRO A 123 0.20 -1.20 13.71
CA PRO A 123 -0.74 -0.41 14.50
C PRO A 123 -2.19 -0.42 14.01
N LEU A 124 -2.41 -0.67 12.71
CA LEU A 124 -3.72 -0.72 12.07
C LEU A 124 -4.30 -2.15 11.94
N HIS A 125 -3.70 -3.13 12.61
CA HIS A 125 -4.09 -4.55 12.51
C HIS A 125 -5.59 -4.83 12.71
N ALA A 126 -6.25 -4.08 13.59
CA ALA A 126 -7.69 -4.25 13.86
C ALA A 126 -8.60 -3.63 12.77
N ALA A 127 -8.09 -2.61 12.05
CA ALA A 127 -8.84 -1.91 11.02
C ALA A 127 -8.62 -2.55 9.64
N ALA A 128 -7.41 -3.01 9.35
CA ALA A 128 -7.05 -3.64 8.10
C ALA A 128 -7.64 -5.05 7.98
N TRP A 129 -8.04 -5.42 6.77
CA TRP A 129 -8.20 -6.82 6.40
C TRP A 129 -6.84 -7.50 6.28
N ASP A 130 -5.86 -6.83 5.66
CA ASP A 130 -4.49 -7.31 5.52
C ASP A 130 -3.55 -6.19 5.00
N ALA A 131 -2.24 -6.49 5.02
CA ALA A 131 -1.19 -5.67 4.44
C ALA A 131 -0.18 -6.56 3.72
N ASN A 132 -0.49 -6.93 2.48
CA ASN A 132 0.25 -7.92 1.71
C ASN A 132 1.49 -7.31 1.03
N ILE A 133 2.50 -8.13 0.75
CA ILE A 133 3.47 -7.82 -0.32
C ILE A 133 3.01 -8.50 -1.59
N TYR A 134 2.61 -7.71 -2.58
CA TYR A 134 2.28 -8.17 -3.92
C TYR A 134 3.54 -8.25 -4.78
N LYS A 135 3.69 -9.33 -5.57
CA LYS A 135 4.73 -9.46 -6.59
C LYS A 135 4.15 -9.95 -7.91
N SER A 136 4.37 -9.18 -8.98
CA SER A 136 3.72 -9.43 -10.29
C SER A 136 4.12 -10.73 -11.00
N GLY A 137 5.25 -11.33 -10.65
CA GLY A 137 5.78 -12.59 -11.20
C GLY A 137 5.22 -13.86 -10.55
N GLY A 138 4.20 -13.74 -9.68
CA GLY A 138 3.33 -14.88 -9.33
C GLY A 138 3.34 -15.30 -7.87
N GLY A 139 3.72 -14.43 -6.94
CA GLY A 139 3.60 -14.73 -5.51
C GLY A 139 3.31 -13.48 -4.69
N SER A 140 2.52 -13.63 -3.65
CA SER A 140 2.28 -12.60 -2.64
C SER A 140 2.59 -13.15 -1.26
N PHE A 141 3.10 -12.31 -0.37
CA PHE A 141 3.13 -12.61 1.06
C PHE A 141 1.86 -12.06 1.68
N ILE A 142 0.98 -12.95 2.13
CA ILE A 142 -0.29 -12.59 2.77
C ILE A 142 -0.04 -12.35 4.25
N ILE A 143 -0.47 -11.18 4.75
CA ILE A 143 -0.30 -10.78 6.16
C ILE A 143 -1.61 -10.17 6.65
N ASP A 144 -2.39 -10.97 7.36
CA ASP A 144 -3.76 -10.66 7.74
C ASP A 144 -3.86 -9.73 8.94
N GLY A 145 -4.87 -8.86 8.90
CA GLY A 145 -5.39 -8.16 10.06
C GLY A 145 -6.28 -9.05 10.91
N ASP A 146 -6.79 -8.52 12.03
CA ASP A 146 -7.45 -9.32 13.06
C ASP A 146 -8.70 -10.06 12.56
N LYS A 147 -9.44 -9.46 11.62
CA LYS A 147 -10.69 -10.03 11.10
C LYS A 147 -10.47 -11.21 10.16
N ALA A 148 -9.33 -11.25 9.48
CA ALA A 148 -8.94 -12.30 8.55
C ALA A 148 -8.01 -13.34 9.18
N CYS A 149 -7.34 -13.00 10.28
CA CYS A 149 -6.40 -13.87 10.96
C CYS A 149 -7.08 -15.12 11.55
N ASP A 150 -6.99 -16.24 10.83
CA ASP A 150 -7.52 -17.55 11.22
C ASP A 150 -6.43 -18.56 11.65
N GLY A 151 -5.16 -18.18 11.48
CA GLY A 151 -3.98 -18.98 11.81
C GLY A 151 -3.37 -19.75 10.63
N GLU A 152 -3.96 -19.72 9.44
CA GLU A 152 -3.37 -20.30 8.23
C GLU A 152 -2.28 -19.40 7.64
N GLN A 153 -2.51 -18.09 7.66
CA GLN A 153 -1.56 -17.07 7.21
C GLN A 153 -0.84 -16.39 8.38
N LYS A 154 0.15 -15.54 8.04
CA LYS A 154 0.77 -14.66 9.02
C LYS A 154 -0.21 -13.54 9.38
N CYS A 155 -0.23 -13.16 10.64
CA CYS A 155 -1.07 -12.05 11.11
C CYS A 155 -0.22 -10.87 11.55
N LEU A 156 -0.70 -9.65 11.33
CA LEU A 156 -0.05 -8.40 11.72
C LEU A 156 0.28 -8.35 13.22
N THR A 157 -0.54 -8.99 14.06
CA THR A 157 -0.34 -9.08 15.51
C THR A 157 0.81 -9.99 15.94
N ASN A 158 1.17 -10.98 15.12
CA ASN A 158 2.11 -12.05 15.48
C ASN A 158 3.32 -12.14 14.56
N ILE A 159 3.41 -11.28 13.53
CA ILE A 159 4.54 -11.26 12.62
C ILE A 159 5.79 -10.70 13.31
N THR A 160 6.90 -11.41 13.19
CA THR A 160 8.16 -11.00 13.80
C THR A 160 8.94 -10.04 12.90
N LEU A 161 9.84 -9.26 13.51
CA LEU A 161 10.75 -8.38 12.76
C LEU A 161 11.62 -9.13 11.75
N ALA A 162 12.02 -10.36 12.06
CA ALA A 162 12.83 -11.18 11.16
C ALA A 162 12.03 -11.62 9.92
N GLU A 163 10.76 -11.99 10.11
CA GLU A 163 9.85 -12.33 9.01
C GLU A 163 9.58 -11.11 8.13
N LEU A 164 9.27 -9.97 8.72
CA LEU A 164 9.09 -8.71 7.98
C LEU A 164 10.33 -8.36 7.16
N HIS A 165 11.53 -8.50 7.75
CA HIS A 165 12.78 -8.22 7.04
C HIS A 165 12.93 -9.13 5.83
N SER A 166 12.69 -10.44 6.00
CA SER A 166 12.73 -11.40 4.89
C SER A 166 11.72 -11.08 3.79
N ILE A 167 10.52 -10.66 4.16
CA ILE A 167 9.44 -10.31 3.22
C ILE A 167 9.79 -9.04 2.44
N CYS A 168 10.26 -7.99 3.11
CA CYS A 168 10.68 -6.76 2.48
C CYS A 168 11.93 -6.96 1.58
N ASP A 169 12.88 -7.78 2.01
CA ASP A 169 14.09 -8.08 1.24
C ASP A 169 13.80 -8.83 -0.06
N ALA A 170 12.75 -9.66 -0.08
CA ALA A 170 12.35 -10.43 -1.27
C ALA A 170 12.03 -9.53 -2.49
N CYS A 171 11.78 -8.24 -2.26
CA CYS A 171 11.50 -7.25 -3.30
C CYS A 171 12.74 -6.47 -3.79
N THR A 172 13.86 -6.52 -3.08
CA THR A 172 15.07 -5.71 -3.39
C THR A 172 15.83 -6.18 -4.63
N SER A 173 15.75 -7.47 -4.95
CA SER A 173 16.45 -8.09 -6.10
C SER A 173 15.47 -8.67 -7.13
N SER A 174 14.22 -8.20 -7.07
CA SER A 174 13.13 -8.75 -7.88
C SER A 174 13.17 -8.17 -9.30
N HIS A 175 12.96 -9.02 -10.30
CA HIS A 175 12.83 -8.62 -11.72
C HIS A 175 11.34 -8.41 -12.07
N GLU A 176 10.56 -8.00 -11.08
CA GLU A 176 9.12 -7.90 -11.11
C GLU A 176 8.68 -6.64 -10.35
N VAL A 177 7.43 -6.24 -10.53
CA VAL A 177 6.84 -5.18 -9.71
C VAL A 177 6.53 -5.73 -8.33
N CYS A 178 6.96 -4.99 -7.31
CA CYS A 178 6.62 -5.19 -5.91
C CYS A 178 5.83 -4.00 -5.36
N ALA A 179 4.82 -4.28 -4.54
CA ALA A 179 4.07 -3.29 -3.79
C ALA A 179 3.66 -3.82 -2.41
N ILE A 180 3.55 -2.93 -1.43
CA ILE A 180 2.75 -3.21 -0.22
C ILE A 180 1.30 -2.87 -0.57
N ALA A 181 0.39 -3.83 -0.50
CA ALA A 181 -1.03 -3.64 -0.74
C ALA A 181 -1.79 -3.76 0.58
N MET A 182 -2.42 -2.67 1.02
CA MET A 182 -3.22 -2.63 2.25
C MET A 182 -4.70 -2.51 1.93
N HIS A 183 -5.52 -3.29 2.63
CA HIS A 183 -6.97 -3.36 2.40
C HIS A 183 -7.74 -3.08 3.72
N PHE A 184 -8.81 -2.27 3.65
CA PHE A 184 -9.60 -1.81 4.81
C PHE A 184 -11.13 -1.85 4.57
#